data_AF-A0A6N6RXG3-F1
#
_entry.id   AF-A0A6N6RXG3-F1
#
_cell.length_a   1.000
_cell.length_b   1.000
_cell.length_c   1.000
_cell.angle_alpha   90.00
_cell.angle_beta   90.00
_cell.angle_gamma   90.00
#
_symmetry.space_group_name_H-M   'P 1'
#
loop_
_entity.id
_entity.type
_entity.pdbx_description
1 polymer ?
#
loop_
_entity_poly.entity_id
_entity_poly.type
_entity_poly.pdbx_seq_one_letter_code
_entity_poly.pdbx_strand_id
1 'polypeptide(L)'
;MKNLKIAIALMMLLSQSANANDVGFRKIDNVSKEGLSMAVLYPTSSEPKAVAFGPFKLNVAIAGIIKSGQFPLAIISHGSGSSSLSYKDIALSLVKNGFIVVMP
;
A
#
# COMPACT_ATOMS: atom_id res chain seq x y z
N MET A 1 17.86 -32.68 -24.59
CA MET A 1 17.76 -31.20 -24.55
C MET A 1 16.36 -30.64 -24.84
N LYS A 2 15.53 -31.23 -25.71
CA LYS A 2 14.15 -30.76 -25.99
C LYS A 2 13.28 -30.63 -24.72
N ASN A 3 13.31 -31.65 -23.86
CA ASN A 3 12.48 -31.68 -22.64
C ASN A 3 12.89 -30.60 -21.62
N LEU A 4 14.19 -30.27 -21.55
CA LEU A 4 14.70 -29.20 -20.70
C LEU A 4 14.23 -27.81 -21.19
N LYS A 5 14.21 -27.59 -22.51
CA LYS A 5 13.68 -26.35 -23.10
C LYS A 5 12.17 -26.20 -22.86
N ILE A 6 11.43 -27.31 -22.94
CA ILE A 6 9.98 -27.32 -22.66
C ILE A 6 9.72 -27.02 -21.18
N ALA A 7 10.48 -27.61 -20.26
CA ALA A 7 10.36 -27.36 -18.83
C ALA A 7 10.69 -25.89 -18.46
N ILE A 8 11.74 -25.33 -19.05
CA ILE A 8 12.12 -23.91 -18.84
C ILE A 8 11.01 -22.99 -19.37
N ALA A 9 10.46 -23.27 -20.56
CA ALA A 9 9.36 -22.48 -21.11
C ALA A 9 8.11 -22.55 -20.22
N LEU A 10 7.76 -23.73 -19.71
CA LEU A 10 6.60 -23.91 -18.84
C LEU A 10 6.74 -23.17 -17.49
N MET A 11 7.96 -23.10 -16.96
CA MET A 11 8.25 -22.40 -15.71
C MET A 11 8.20 -20.86 -15.86
N MET A 12 8.56 -20.34 -17.04
CA MET A 12 8.39 -18.91 -17.36
C MET A 12 6.92 -18.50 -17.49
N LEU A 13 6.06 -19.38 -18.02
CA LEU A 13 4.61 -19.15 -18.13
C LEU A 13 3.87 -19.15 -16.77
N LEU A 14 4.47 -19.72 -15.72
CA LEU A 14 3.90 -19.73 -14.36
C LEU A 14 4.30 -18.50 -13.52
N SER A 15 4.92 -17.49 -14.14
CA SER A 15 5.22 -16.21 -13.48
C SER A 15 3.91 -15.50 -13.16
N GLN A 16 3.36 -15.79 -11.99
CA GLN A 16 2.11 -15.26 -11.48
C GLN A 16 2.11 -13.74 -11.62
N SER A 17 1.01 -13.19 -12.15
CA SER A 17 0.73 -11.75 -12.09
C SER A 17 0.90 -11.30 -10.64
N ALA A 18 1.89 -10.45 -10.37
CA ALA A 18 1.94 -9.73 -9.11
C ALA A 18 0.63 -8.94 -9.01
N ASN A 19 -0.30 -9.40 -8.16
CA ASN A 19 -1.51 -8.67 -7.86
C ASN A 19 -1.08 -7.43 -7.07
N ALA A 20 -0.73 -6.36 -7.78
CA ALA A 20 -0.52 -5.06 -7.18
C ALA A 20 -1.89 -4.60 -6.68
N ASN A 21 -2.10 -4.65 -5.37
CA ASN A 21 -3.34 -4.16 -4.80
C ASN A 21 -3.47 -2.67 -5.08
N ASP A 22 -4.67 -2.22 -5.46
CA ASP A 22 -5.00 -0.81 -5.40
C ASP A 22 -4.91 -0.33 -3.96
N VAL A 23 -4.62 0.96 -3.80
CA VAL A 23 -4.34 1.56 -2.49
C VAL A 23 -5.51 2.42 -2.05
N GLY A 24 -6.13 2.07 -0.92
CA GLY A 24 -7.05 2.93 -0.20
C GLY A 24 -6.29 3.83 0.78
N PHE A 25 -6.90 4.95 1.14
CA PHE A 25 -6.37 5.89 2.15
C PHE A 25 -7.46 6.26 3.16
N ARG A 26 -7.09 6.31 4.44
CA ARG A 26 -7.88 6.93 5.52
C ARG A 26 -6.94 7.73 6.42
N LYS A 27 -7.45 8.82 6.97
CA LYS A 27 -6.84 9.50 8.12
C LYS A 27 -7.64 9.15 9.36
N ILE A 28 -6.97 8.77 10.44
CA ILE A 28 -7.59 8.52 11.74
C ILE A 28 -7.03 9.56 12.70
N ASP A 29 -7.88 10.47 13.16
CA ASP A 29 -7.50 11.53 14.09
C ASP A 29 -7.72 11.10 15.55
N ASN A 30 -7.04 11.75 16.49
CA ASN A 30 -7.23 11.57 17.94
C ASN A 30 -7.00 10.14 18.44
N VAL A 31 -5.96 9.47 17.94
CA VAL A 31 -5.61 8.10 18.37
C VAL A 31 -4.84 8.06 19.69
N SER A 32 -4.35 9.21 20.17
CA SER A 32 -3.78 9.39 21.51
C SER A 32 -4.46 10.54 22.24
N LYS A 33 -4.25 10.62 23.57
CA LYS A 33 -4.74 11.74 24.39
C LYS A 33 -4.16 13.09 23.97
N GLU A 34 -2.97 13.10 23.35
CA GLU A 34 -2.35 14.32 22.83
C GLU A 34 -2.85 14.71 21.42
N GLY A 35 -3.82 13.97 20.85
CA GLY A 35 -4.39 14.29 19.54
C GLY A 35 -3.57 13.79 18.34
N LEU A 36 -2.78 12.72 18.52
CA LEU A 36 -2.04 12.10 17.41
C LEU A 36 -3.00 11.70 16.28
N SER A 37 -2.60 11.96 15.03
CA SER A 37 -3.33 11.56 13.83
C SER A 37 -2.50 10.53 13.06
N MET A 38 -3.11 9.55 12.42
CA MET A 38 -2.42 8.54 11.62
C MET A 38 -2.97 8.51 10.20
N ALA A 39 -2.09 8.47 9.21
CA ALA A 39 -2.43 8.08 7.84
C ALA A 39 -2.41 6.54 7.75
N VAL A 40 -3.45 5.97 7.14
CA VAL A 40 -3.59 4.53 6.95
C VAL A 40 -3.77 4.24 5.47
N LEU A 41 -2.84 3.49 4.90
CA LEU A 41 -2.89 2.98 3.54
C LEU A 41 -3.16 1.47 3.58
N TYR A 42 -4.02 0.97 2.70
CA TYR A 42 -4.47 -0.43 2.75
C TYR A 42 -4.91 -0.96 1.38
N PRO A 43 -4.90 -2.29 1.14
CA PRO A 43 -5.44 -2.88 -0.06
C PRO A 43 -6.92 -2.55 -0.19
N THR A 44 -7.35 -1.96 -1.29
CA THR A 44 -8.75 -1.58 -1.53
C THR A 44 -9.35 -2.33 -2.72
N SER A 45 -10.68 -2.48 -2.72
CA SER A 45 -11.47 -2.89 -3.87
C SER A 45 -12.15 -1.70 -4.58
N SER A 46 -11.96 -0.48 -4.07
CA SER A 46 -12.45 0.74 -4.69
C SER A 46 -11.45 1.28 -5.70
N GLU A 47 -11.94 1.86 -6.78
CA GLU A 47 -11.11 2.46 -7.82
C GLU A 47 -10.31 3.67 -7.27
N PRO A 48 -8.96 3.66 -7.37
CA PRO A 48 -8.13 4.78 -6.93
C PRO A 48 -8.15 5.93 -7.94
N LYS A 49 -7.94 7.15 -7.45
CA LYS A 49 -7.82 8.37 -8.29
C LYS A 49 -6.60 9.17 -7.88
N ALA A 50 -6.11 10.02 -8.77
CA ALA A 50 -5.05 10.96 -8.46
C ALA A 50 -5.58 12.03 -7.47
N VAL A 51 -5.01 12.06 -6.26
CA VAL A 51 -5.38 12.98 -5.18
C VAL A 51 -4.16 13.76 -4.71
N ALA A 52 -4.33 15.07 -4.48
CA ALA A 52 -3.29 15.93 -3.95
C ALA A 52 -3.23 15.85 -2.42
N PHE A 53 -2.01 15.72 -1.89
CA PHE A 53 -1.69 15.73 -0.46
C PHE A 53 -0.53 16.72 -0.24
N GLY A 54 -0.87 18.01 -0.09
CA GLY A 54 0.13 19.07 -0.04
C GLY A 54 1.04 19.02 -1.28
N PRO A 55 2.37 18.87 -1.12
CA PRO A 55 3.31 18.79 -2.25
C PRO A 55 3.25 17.47 -3.03
N PHE A 56 2.49 16.47 -2.55
CA PHE A 56 2.44 15.13 -3.14
C PHE A 56 1.18 14.91 -3.97
N LYS A 57 1.28 14.04 -4.98
CA LYS A 57 0.12 13.47 -5.69
C LYS A 57 0.16 11.96 -5.55
N LEU A 58 -0.91 11.36 -5.04
CA LEU A 58 -1.03 9.92 -4.82
C LEU A 58 -2.21 9.36 -5.60
N ASN A 59 -2.06 8.17 -6.20
CA ASN A 59 -3.17 7.44 -6.81
C ASN A 59 -3.81 6.52 -5.76
N VAL A 60 -4.85 6.99 -5.08
CA VAL A 60 -5.47 6.30 -3.94
C VAL A 60 -6.99 6.42 -3.94
N ALA A 61 -7.68 5.44 -3.36
CA ALA A 61 -9.12 5.52 -3.08
C ALA A 61 -9.35 6.12 -1.68
N ILE A 62 -9.75 7.38 -1.63
CA ILE A 62 -10.09 8.05 -0.35
C ILE A 62 -11.29 7.37 0.27
N ALA A 63 -11.15 6.92 1.52
CA ALA A 63 -12.17 6.19 2.27
C ALA A 63 -12.72 4.95 1.52
N GLY A 64 -11.92 4.36 0.62
CA GLY A 64 -12.28 3.17 -0.13
C GLY A 64 -12.69 1.98 0.74
N ILE A 65 -13.35 1.01 0.11
CA ILE A 65 -13.70 -0.26 0.73
C ILE A 65 -12.41 -1.07 0.87
N ILE A 66 -12.08 -1.49 2.09
CA ILE A 66 -10.94 -2.37 2.35
C ILE A 66 -11.20 -3.70 1.64
N LYS A 67 -10.21 -4.19 0.89
CA LYS A 67 -10.30 -5.48 0.21
C LYS A 67 -10.46 -6.60 1.25
N SER A 68 -11.28 -7.60 0.97
CA SER A 68 -11.43 -8.76 1.87
C SER A 68 -10.13 -9.56 1.97
N GLY A 69 -9.71 -9.92 3.19
CA GLY A 69 -8.52 -10.74 3.42
C GLY A 69 -7.86 -10.45 4.77
N GLN A 70 -6.78 -11.17 5.05
CA GLN A 70 -5.87 -10.86 6.15
C GLN A 70 -4.58 -10.27 5.57
N PHE A 71 -4.11 -9.18 6.16
CA PHE A 71 -2.94 -8.45 5.69
C PHE A 71 -1.99 -8.21 6.86
N PRO A 72 -0.67 -8.42 6.69
CA PRO A 72 0.31 -7.98 7.67
C PRO A 72 0.23 -6.47 7.88
N LEU A 73 0.47 -6.03 9.12
CA LEU A 73 0.49 -4.63 9.51
C LEU A 73 1.93 -4.13 9.62
N ALA A 74 2.24 -3.02 8.95
CA ALA A 74 3.48 -2.28 9.12
C ALA A 74 3.18 -0.88 9.68
N ILE A 75 4.00 -0.42 10.63
CA ILE A 75 3.93 0.94 11.16
C ILE A 75 5.23 1.65 10.77
N ILE A 76 5.13 2.78 10.09
CA ILE A 76 6.29 3.59 9.69
C ILE A 76 6.21 4.91 10.46
N SER A 77 7.15 5.09 11.39
CA SER A 77 7.33 6.37 12.09
C SER A 77 8.17 7.33 11.25
N HIS A 78 7.81 8.60 11.23
CA HIS A 78 8.61 9.63 10.60
C HIS A 78 9.76 10.09 11.50
N GLY A 79 10.84 10.64 10.92
CA GLY A 79 11.88 11.34 11.67
C GLY A 79 11.41 12.70 12.20
N SER A 80 12.17 13.30 13.12
CA SER A 80 11.87 14.64 13.67
C SER A 80 11.76 15.70 12.57
N GLY A 81 10.72 16.55 12.64
CA GLY A 81 10.48 17.63 11.66
C GLY A 81 9.95 17.15 10.30
N SER A 82 9.68 15.86 10.15
CA SER A 82 9.13 15.26 8.94
C SER A 82 7.60 15.15 9.01
N SER A 83 6.96 14.60 7.98
CA SER A 83 5.52 14.39 7.89
C SER A 83 5.18 12.91 7.77
N SER A 84 3.94 12.54 8.11
CA SER A 84 3.42 11.17 7.95
C SER A 84 3.50 10.64 6.52
N LEU A 85 3.54 11.51 5.50
CA LEU A 85 3.66 11.12 4.09
C LEU A 85 5.09 11.15 3.54
N SER A 86 6.10 11.45 4.37
CA SER A 86 7.49 11.51 3.91
C SER A 86 8.02 10.17 3.40
N TYR A 87 7.47 9.04 3.89
CA TYR A 87 7.81 7.69 3.45
C TYR A 87 6.72 7.05 2.57
N LYS A 88 5.88 7.88 1.92
CA LYS A 88 4.75 7.44 1.08
C LYS A 88 5.11 6.37 0.06
N ASP A 89 6.28 6.43 -0.59
CA ASP A 89 6.60 5.50 -1.68
C ASP A 89 6.92 4.09 -1.14
N ILE A 90 7.55 4.01 0.04
CA ILE A 90 7.73 2.76 0.78
C ILE A 90 6.36 2.20 1.20
N ALA A 91 5.51 3.05 1.78
CA ALA A 91 4.18 2.65 2.21
C ALA A 91 3.31 2.15 1.04
N LEU A 92 3.30 2.86 -0.09
CA LEU A 92 2.59 2.45 -1.31
C LEU A 92 3.10 1.12 -1.85
N SER A 93 4.42 0.90 -1.84
CA SER A 93 5.02 -0.37 -2.27
C SER A 93 4.57 -1.53 -1.39
N LEU A 94 4.60 -1.36 -0.06
CA LEU A 94 4.13 -2.35 0.89
C LEU A 94 2.64 -2.69 0.69
N VAL A 95 1.78 -1.68 0.51
CA VAL A 95 0.34 -1.91 0.29
C VAL A 95 0.08 -2.65 -1.01
N LYS A 96 0.76 -2.28 -2.09
CA LYS A 96 0.68 -3.02 -3.36
C LYS A 96 1.05 -4.49 -3.17
N ASN A 97 1.98 -4.79 -2.26
CA ASN A 97 2.39 -6.14 -1.88
C ASN A 97 1.55 -6.78 -0.74
N GLY A 98 0.40 -6.19 -0.39
CA GLY A 98 -0.56 -6.79 0.52
C GLY A 98 -0.37 -6.45 2.00
N PHE A 99 0.33 -5.37 2.33
CA PHE A 99 0.36 -4.86 3.71
C PHE A 99 -0.74 -3.83 3.96
N ILE A 100 -1.18 -3.71 5.20
CA ILE A 100 -1.76 -2.47 5.72
C ILE A 100 -0.59 -1.66 6.32
N VAL A 101 -0.52 -0.37 5.99
CA VAL A 101 0.54 0.52 6.48
C VAL A 101 -0.06 1.68 7.24
N VAL A 102 0.41 1.90 8.46
CA VAL A 102 0.01 3.01 9.33
C VAL A 102 1.21 3.94 9.52
N MET A 103 0.98 5.24 9.35
CA MET A 103 2.00 6.28 9.45
C MET A 103 1.50 7.37 10.41
N PRO A 104 2.05 7.44 11.64
CA PRO A 104 1.80 8.55 12.57
C PRO A 104 2.22 9.90 11.97
#